data_AF-A0A563W1U7-F1
#
_entry.id   AF-A0A563W1U7-F1
#
_cell.length_a   1.000
_cell.length_b   1.000
_cell.length_c   1.000
_cell.angle_alpha   90.00
_cell.angle_beta   90.00
_cell.angle_gamma   90.00
#
_symmetry.space_group_name_H-M   'P 1'
#
loop_
_entity.id
_entity.type
_entity.pdbx_description
1 polymer ?
#
loop_
_entity_poly.entity_id
_entity_poly.type
_entity_poly.pdbx_seq_one_letter_code
_entity_poly.pdbx_strand_id
1 'polypeptide(L)'
;MMTQTTSKITQLPTNCDNCTQFHDYQDNRGRGWCSLFNSVSFKHHSFTQDCRLNIPDEEELLHSEYDTRSLVKLIDTQKDHSEWSTFIVVGKKYNPNRYRNTKTFLHQTDWYYRLAGIEQPQISQVWVAEDEICHYSQSHIINPIGEF
;
A
#
# COMPACT_ATOMS: atom_id res chain seq x y z
N MET A 1 -8.64 -9.74 38.20
CA MET A 1 -7.80 -8.59 37.85
C MET A 1 -8.27 -8.07 36.50
N MET A 2 -8.89 -6.88 36.48
CA MET A 2 -9.33 -6.24 35.24
C MET A 2 -8.09 -5.64 34.55
N THR A 3 -7.74 -6.16 33.38
CA THR A 3 -6.75 -5.55 32.49
C THR A 3 -7.34 -4.25 31.95
N GLN A 4 -6.84 -3.13 32.46
CA GLN A 4 -7.08 -1.82 31.85
C GLN A 4 -6.35 -1.79 30.51
N THR A 5 -7.10 -1.83 29.42
CA THR A 5 -6.60 -1.49 28.09
C THR A 5 -6.36 0.02 28.08
N THR A 6 -5.12 0.43 28.34
CA THR A 6 -4.73 1.83 28.23
C THR A 6 -4.82 2.21 26.76
N SER A 7 -5.89 2.92 26.38
CA SER A 7 -5.95 3.64 25.11
C SER A 7 -4.81 4.64 25.11
N LYS A 8 -3.74 4.35 24.35
CA LYS A 8 -2.70 5.33 24.05
C LYS A 8 -3.37 6.41 23.21
N ILE A 9 -3.72 7.53 23.84
CA ILE A 9 -4.00 8.77 23.12
C ILE A 9 -2.67 9.15 22.46
N THR A 10 -2.53 8.84 21.17
CA THR A 10 -1.35 9.18 20.37
C THR A 10 -1.27 10.70 20.33
N GLN A 11 -0.25 11.29 20.96
CA GLN A 11 -0.03 12.73 20.87
C GLN A 11 0.13 13.11 19.39
N LEU A 12 -0.58 14.15 18.95
CA LEU A 12 -0.44 14.68 17.60
C LEU A 12 1.02 15.08 17.33
N PRO A 13 1.55 14.79 16.14
CA PRO A 13 2.92 15.17 15.78
C PRO A 13 3.12 16.69 15.91
N THR A 14 4.35 17.08 16.20
CA THR A 14 4.76 18.49 16.24
C THR A 14 5.51 18.89 14.97
N ASN A 15 6.11 17.91 14.29
CA ASN A 15 6.78 18.06 13.02
C ASN A 15 6.74 16.72 12.25
N CYS A 16 7.39 16.66 11.09
CA CYS A 16 7.46 15.43 10.32
C CYS A 16 8.28 14.32 10.99
N ASP A 17 9.29 14.64 11.82
CA ASP A 17 10.15 13.64 12.48
C ASP A 17 9.36 12.68 13.40
N ASN A 18 8.24 13.15 13.97
CA ASN A 18 7.34 12.33 14.79
C ASN A 18 5.98 12.04 14.12
N CYS A 19 5.86 12.23 12.81
CA CYS A 19 4.64 11.96 12.05
C CYS A 19 4.65 10.56 11.43
N THR A 20 3.58 9.79 11.61
CA THR A 20 3.44 8.44 11.02
C THR A 20 3.41 8.46 9.49
N GLN A 21 3.03 9.58 8.89
CA GLN A 21 2.99 9.79 7.43
C GLN A 21 4.33 10.18 6.82
N PHE A 22 5.36 10.39 7.65
CA PHE A 22 6.67 10.80 7.19
C PHE A 22 7.63 9.61 7.19
N HIS A 23 8.20 9.34 6.02
CA HIS A 23 9.19 8.31 5.84
C HIS A 23 10.57 8.93 5.62
N ASP A 24 11.39 8.89 6.66
CA ASP A 24 12.75 9.42 6.65
C ASP A 24 13.65 8.62 5.69
N TYR A 25 14.31 9.32 4.76
CA TYR A 25 15.31 8.71 3.87
C TYR A 25 16.63 8.42 4.57
N GLN A 26 16.80 8.88 5.81
CA GLN A 26 18.02 8.75 6.61
C GLN A 26 19.23 9.44 5.96
N ASP A 27 18.98 10.51 5.19
CA ASP A 27 20.03 11.32 4.58
C ASP A 27 20.50 12.45 5.52
N ASN A 28 21.68 13.02 5.22
CA ASN A 28 22.25 14.12 6.00
C ASN A 28 21.51 15.45 5.85
N ARG A 29 20.51 15.53 4.95
CA ARG A 29 19.69 16.72 4.72
C ARG A 29 18.36 16.66 5.49
N GLY A 30 18.09 15.55 6.18
CA GLY A 30 16.86 15.34 6.92
C GLY A 30 15.63 15.31 6.01
N ARG A 31 15.79 14.87 4.75
CA ARG A 31 14.69 14.73 3.81
C ARG A 31 13.96 13.40 4.02
N GLY A 32 12.69 13.39 3.68
CA GLY A 32 11.88 12.19 3.59
C GLY A 32 10.70 12.38 2.66
N TRP A 33 9.85 11.37 2.63
CA TRP A 33 8.59 11.40 1.90
C TRP A 33 7.44 11.64 2.85
N CYS A 34 6.54 12.57 2.52
CA CYS A 34 5.26 12.68 3.19
C CYS A 34 4.21 11.96 2.35
N SER A 35 3.76 10.79 2.81
CA SER A 35 2.74 9.99 2.12
C SER A 35 1.39 10.70 2.05
N LEU A 36 1.11 11.53 3.04
CA LEU A 36 -0.14 12.29 3.11
C LEU A 36 -0.33 13.26 1.94
N PHE A 37 0.73 13.98 1.57
CA PHE A 37 0.70 14.96 0.47
C PHE A 37 1.45 14.45 -0.76
N ASN A 38 1.83 13.17 -0.78
CA ASN A 38 2.58 12.52 -1.84
C ASN A 38 3.75 13.38 -2.37
N SER A 39 4.56 13.93 -1.46
CA SER A 39 5.62 14.88 -1.81
C SER A 39 6.83 14.80 -0.87
N VAL A 40 7.97 15.32 -1.32
CA VAL A 40 9.19 15.44 -0.50
C VAL A 40 8.96 16.43 0.63
N SER A 41 9.34 16.05 1.84
CA SER A 41 9.29 16.90 3.03
C SER A 41 10.58 16.77 3.86
N PHE A 42 10.66 17.51 4.97
CA PHE A 42 11.83 17.56 5.85
C PHE A 42 11.44 17.24 7.29
N LYS A 43 12.32 16.60 8.06
CA LYS A 43 12.10 16.25 9.48
C LYS A 43 11.55 17.41 10.33
N HIS A 44 12.10 18.60 10.13
CA HIS A 44 11.76 19.81 10.88
C HIS A 44 10.55 20.56 10.33
N HIS A 45 9.91 20.07 9.26
CA HIS A 45 8.70 20.67 8.72
C HIS A 45 7.61 20.66 9.80
N SER A 46 7.07 21.83 10.12
CA SER A 46 6.10 21.99 11.20
C SER A 46 4.80 21.26 10.90
N PHE A 47 4.19 20.66 11.92
CA PHE A 47 2.90 20.01 11.77
C PHE A 47 1.79 21.06 11.57
N THR A 48 1.21 21.10 10.37
CA THR A 48 0.23 22.12 9.99
C THR A 48 -1.21 21.68 10.30
N GLN A 49 -2.16 22.61 10.18
CA GLN A 49 -3.58 22.27 10.27
C GLN A 49 -4.00 21.30 9.17
N ASP A 50 -3.43 21.39 7.97
CA ASP A 50 -3.68 20.43 6.88
C ASP A 50 -3.16 19.04 7.26
N CYS A 51 -2.01 18.94 7.93
CA CYS A 51 -1.58 17.66 8.46
C CYS A 51 -2.60 17.10 9.47
N ARG A 52 -3.13 17.94 10.37
CA ARG A 52 -4.12 17.50 11.38
C ARG A 52 -5.41 16.99 10.76
N LEU A 53 -5.90 17.65 9.72
CA LEU A 53 -7.18 17.31 9.08
C LEU A 53 -7.11 16.05 8.24
N ASN A 54 -5.92 15.68 7.77
CA ASN A 54 -5.78 14.58 6.84
C ASN A 54 -4.93 13.43 7.40
N ILE A 55 -4.46 13.45 8.66
CA ILE A 55 -3.83 12.25 9.24
C ILE A 55 -4.85 11.11 9.17
N PRO A 56 -4.55 10.02 8.45
CA PRO A 56 -5.39 8.83 8.44
C PRO A 56 -5.34 8.17 9.82
N ASP A 57 -6.45 7.58 10.23
CA ASP A 57 -6.48 6.73 11.42
C ASP A 57 -5.54 5.52 11.22
N GLU A 58 -5.01 4.92 12.30
CA GLU A 58 -4.06 3.80 12.20
C GLU A 58 -4.60 2.61 11.37
N GLU A 59 -5.92 2.43 11.32
CA GLU A 59 -6.58 1.42 10.48
C GLU A 59 -6.54 1.75 8.97
N GLU A 60 -6.57 3.03 8.59
CA GLU A 60 -6.48 3.46 7.19
C GLU A 60 -5.04 3.34 6.65
N LEU A 61 -4.04 3.49 7.52
CA LEU A 61 -2.62 3.40 7.14
C LEU A 61 -2.15 2.03 6.65
N LEU A 62 -2.88 0.99 7.02
CA LEU A 62 -2.61 -0.39 6.65
C LEU A 62 -3.77 -0.98 5.85
N HIS A 63 -4.58 -0.13 5.22
CA HIS A 63 -5.63 -0.61 4.35
C HIS A 63 -5.01 -1.17 3.07
N SER A 64 -5.02 -2.50 2.95
CA SER A 64 -4.75 -3.19 1.70
C SER A 64 -6.01 -3.15 0.84
N GLU A 65 -5.88 -2.86 -0.46
CA GLU A 65 -7.03 -2.84 -1.37
C GLU A 65 -7.76 -4.20 -1.43
N TYR A 66 -7.01 -5.30 -1.29
CA TYR A 66 -7.54 -6.66 -1.37
C TYR A 66 -7.43 -7.42 -0.05
N ASP A 67 -8.47 -8.17 0.27
CA ASP A 67 -8.48 -9.09 1.42
C ASP A 67 -8.32 -10.53 0.98
N THR A 68 -8.04 -11.40 1.96
CA THR A 68 -8.11 -12.84 1.70
C THR A 68 -9.52 -13.20 1.22
N ARG A 69 -9.59 -13.99 0.15
CA ARG A 69 -10.79 -14.36 -0.62
C ARG A 69 -11.26 -13.35 -1.66
N SER A 70 -10.64 -12.19 -1.79
CA SER A 70 -10.88 -11.31 -2.93
C SER A 70 -10.58 -12.06 -4.24
N LEU A 71 -11.47 -11.90 -5.22
CA LEU A 71 -11.25 -12.37 -6.59
C LEU A 71 -10.56 -11.28 -7.37
N VAL A 72 -9.40 -11.62 -7.93
CA VAL A 72 -8.56 -10.70 -8.67
C VAL A 72 -8.20 -11.30 -10.03
N LYS A 73 -7.90 -10.44 -10.99
CA LYS A 73 -7.28 -10.85 -12.24
C LYS A 73 -5.81 -10.44 -12.24
N LEU A 74 -4.96 -11.32 -12.76
CA LEU A 74 -3.57 -10.99 -13.04
C LEU A 74 -3.50 -10.19 -14.34
N ILE A 75 -2.92 -9.00 -14.28
CA ILE A 75 -2.82 -8.09 -15.43
C ILE A 75 -1.82 -8.68 -16.43
N ASP A 76 -2.26 -8.91 -17.66
CA ASP A 76 -1.41 -9.30 -18.78
C ASP A 76 -1.52 -8.23 -19.87
N THR A 77 -0.47 -7.42 -20.00
CA THR A 77 -0.46 -6.28 -20.93
C THR A 77 -0.53 -6.68 -22.40
N GLN A 78 -0.36 -7.97 -22.72
CA GLN A 78 -0.45 -8.50 -24.08
C GLN A 78 -1.83 -9.06 -24.43
N LYS A 79 -2.79 -9.03 -23.49
CA LYS A 79 -4.13 -9.60 -23.67
C LYS A 79 -5.22 -8.61 -23.31
N ASP A 80 -6.40 -8.83 -23.88
CA ASP A 80 -7.59 -8.12 -23.44
C ASP A 80 -7.96 -8.50 -22.00
N HIS A 81 -8.55 -7.55 -21.25
CA HIS A 81 -8.89 -7.76 -19.85
C HIS A 81 -9.90 -8.90 -19.61
N SER A 82 -10.67 -9.28 -20.63
CA SER A 82 -11.57 -10.43 -20.59
C SER A 82 -10.81 -11.76 -20.51
N GLU A 83 -9.60 -11.83 -21.08
CA GLU A 83 -8.76 -13.03 -21.19
C GLU A 83 -7.79 -13.21 -20.02
N TRP A 84 -7.68 -12.23 -19.13
CA TRP A 84 -6.82 -12.31 -17.96
C TRP A 84 -7.23 -13.44 -17.02
N SER A 85 -6.22 -14.13 -16.48
CA SER A 85 -6.42 -15.24 -15.55
C SER A 85 -6.94 -14.75 -14.20
N THR A 86 -7.96 -15.42 -13.67
CA THR A 86 -8.59 -15.06 -12.40
C THR A 86 -8.08 -15.95 -11.26
N PHE A 87 -7.81 -15.33 -10.12
CA PHE A 87 -7.28 -15.98 -8.93
C PHE A 87 -8.04 -15.55 -7.68
N ILE A 88 -7.84 -16.30 -6.60
CA ILE A 88 -8.27 -15.92 -5.25
C ILE A 88 -7.07 -15.53 -4.41
N VAL A 89 -7.19 -14.43 -3.66
CA VAL A 89 -6.17 -14.00 -2.69
C VAL A 89 -6.21 -14.94 -1.48
N VAL A 90 -5.09 -15.58 -1.17
CA VAL A 90 -4.94 -16.52 -0.02
C VAL A 90 -3.93 -16.05 1.02
N GLY A 91 -3.38 -14.84 0.84
CA GLY A 91 -2.47 -14.20 1.78
C GLY A 91 -2.09 -12.80 1.30
N LYS A 92 -1.67 -11.96 2.24
CA LYS A 92 -1.15 -10.62 1.96
C LYS A 92 0.03 -10.32 2.87
N LYS A 93 0.95 -9.47 2.41
CA LYS A 93 2.14 -9.07 3.15
C LYS A 93 2.44 -7.60 2.86
N TYR A 94 2.54 -6.81 3.93
CA TYR A 94 2.98 -5.42 3.84
C TYR A 94 4.48 -5.34 3.58
N ASN A 95 4.88 -4.37 2.77
CA ASN A 95 6.27 -4.05 2.45
C ASN A 95 6.76 -2.85 3.26
N PRO A 96 7.46 -3.06 4.38
CA PRO A 96 7.99 -1.95 5.18
C PRO A 96 9.14 -1.20 4.48
N ASN A 97 9.65 -1.72 3.35
CA ASN A 97 10.80 -1.14 2.67
C ASN A 97 10.43 -0.14 1.56
N ARG A 98 9.16 -0.02 1.15
CA ARG A 98 8.76 0.85 0.02
C ARG A 98 9.35 2.25 0.18
N TYR A 99 9.18 2.86 1.34
CA TYR A 99 9.60 4.24 1.58
C TYR A 99 11.04 4.41 2.09
N ARG A 100 11.85 3.36 2.08
CA ARG A 100 13.22 3.42 2.61
C ARG A 100 14.13 4.36 1.83
N ASN A 101 13.93 4.49 0.53
CA ASN A 101 14.65 5.45 -0.34
C ASN A 101 13.89 5.66 -1.65
N THR A 102 14.35 6.60 -2.48
CA THR A 102 13.72 6.92 -3.77
C THR A 102 13.65 5.71 -4.71
N LYS A 103 14.65 4.83 -4.72
CA LYS A 103 14.65 3.65 -5.60
C LYS A 103 13.56 2.66 -5.19
N THR A 104 13.43 2.36 -3.90
CA THR A 104 12.37 1.47 -3.41
C THR A 104 11.00 2.10 -3.58
N PHE A 105 10.88 3.42 -3.40
CA PHE A 105 9.61 4.13 -3.54
C PHE A 105 9.05 4.06 -4.97
N LEU A 106 9.92 4.22 -5.98
CA LEU A 106 9.52 4.23 -7.38
C LEU A 106 9.25 2.84 -7.98
N HIS A 107 9.76 1.78 -7.36
CA HIS A 107 9.78 0.43 -7.96
C HIS A 107 9.18 -0.66 -7.07
N GLN A 108 8.63 -0.30 -5.91
CA GLN A 108 7.98 -1.26 -5.03
C GLN A 108 6.60 -0.75 -4.62
N THR A 109 5.74 -1.70 -4.31
CA THR A 109 4.39 -1.48 -3.78
C THR A 109 4.36 -1.61 -2.25
N ASP A 110 3.27 -1.14 -1.65
CA ASP A 110 2.98 -1.33 -0.23
C ASP A 110 2.56 -2.77 0.08
N TRP A 111 1.86 -3.43 -0.84
CA TRP A 111 1.29 -4.76 -0.60
C TRP A 111 1.69 -5.79 -1.63
N TYR A 112 2.08 -6.96 -1.14
CA TYR A 112 2.22 -8.17 -1.94
C TYR A 112 1.09 -9.14 -1.59
N TYR A 113 0.56 -9.83 -2.58
CA TYR A 113 -0.55 -10.76 -2.44
C TYR A 113 -0.13 -12.16 -2.88
N ARG A 114 -0.56 -13.17 -2.12
CA ARG A 114 -0.39 -14.58 -2.48
C ARG A 114 -1.65 -15.05 -3.18
N LEU A 115 -1.52 -15.41 -4.44
CA LEU A 115 -2.62 -15.88 -5.28
C LEU A 115 -2.65 -17.40 -5.33
N ALA A 116 -3.85 -17.96 -5.45
CA ALA A 116 -4.07 -19.36 -5.72
C ALA A 116 -5.09 -19.53 -6.85
N GLY A 117 -4.95 -20.59 -7.65
CA GLY A 117 -5.94 -20.93 -8.68
C GLY A 117 -7.29 -21.26 -8.05
N ILE A 118 -8.40 -20.86 -8.70
CA ILE A 118 -9.75 -21.04 -8.17
C ILE A 118 -10.12 -22.51 -8.03
N GLU A 119 -9.80 -23.32 -9.05
CA GLU A 119 -10.16 -24.73 -9.09
C GLU A 119 -9.24 -25.59 -8.20
N GLN A 120 -7.97 -25.19 -8.05
CA GLN A 120 -6.94 -25.98 -7.38
C GLN A 120 -6.01 -25.11 -6.49
N PRO A 121 -6.55 -24.51 -5.42
CA PRO A 121 -5.82 -23.51 -4.63
C PRO A 121 -4.62 -24.07 -3.84
N GLN A 122 -4.48 -25.39 -3.75
CA GLN A 122 -3.41 -26.07 -3.03
C GLN A 122 -2.22 -26.47 -3.92
N ILE A 123 -2.36 -26.41 -5.24
CA ILE A 123 -1.39 -26.99 -6.18
C ILE A 123 -0.34 -25.99 -6.62
N SER A 124 -0.70 -24.73 -6.81
CA SER A 124 0.26 -23.66 -7.12
C SER A 124 -0.19 -22.35 -6.51
N GLN A 125 0.78 -21.66 -5.90
CA GLN A 125 0.61 -20.33 -5.33
C GLN A 125 1.75 -19.43 -5.79
N VAL A 126 1.43 -18.18 -6.07
CA VAL A 126 2.41 -17.17 -6.53
C VAL A 126 2.25 -15.89 -5.72
N TRP A 127 3.37 -15.24 -5.43
CA TRP A 127 3.36 -13.90 -4.87
C TRP A 127 3.47 -12.88 -5.98
N VAL A 128 2.61 -11.87 -5.94
CA VAL A 128 2.57 -10.77 -6.90
C VAL A 128 2.47 -9.44 -6.15
N ALA A 129 2.92 -8.37 -6.79
CA ALA A 129 2.76 -7.00 -6.31
C ALA A 129 1.32 -6.50 -6.55
N GLU A 130 0.86 -5.55 -5.73
CA GLU A 130 -0.46 -4.92 -5.85
C GLU A 130 -0.75 -4.37 -7.25
N ASP A 131 0.24 -3.78 -7.91
CA ASP A 131 0.12 -3.18 -9.24
C ASP A 131 0.15 -4.21 -10.39
N GLU A 132 0.36 -5.49 -10.10
CA GLU A 132 0.29 -6.59 -11.08
C GLU A 132 -1.12 -7.21 -11.16
N ILE A 133 -2.05 -6.79 -10.30
CA ILE A 133 -3.39 -7.35 -10.21
C ILE A 133 -4.46 -6.26 -10.24
N CYS A 134 -5.69 -6.66 -10.52
CA CYS A 134 -6.85 -5.79 -10.35
C CYS A 134 -8.04 -6.56 -9.75
N HIS A 135 -9.00 -5.82 -9.19
CA HIS A 135 -10.26 -6.41 -8.76
C HIS A 135 -10.99 -7.05 -9.96
N TYR A 136 -11.51 -8.27 -9.78
CA TYR A 136 -12.16 -9.02 -10.86
C TYR A 136 -13.27 -8.22 -11.57
N SER A 137 -14.16 -7.58 -10.79
CA SER A 137 -15.28 -6.80 -11.31
C SER A 137 -14.89 -5.48 -11.97
N GLN A 138 -13.67 -4.97 -11.72
CA GLN A 138 -13.18 -3.70 -12.24
C GLN A 138 -12.21 -3.87 -13.41
N SER A 139 -11.89 -5.11 -13.80
CA SER A 139 -10.95 -5.41 -14.89
C SER A 139 -11.25 -4.67 -16.20
N HIS A 140 -12.53 -4.45 -16.51
CA HIS A 140 -12.99 -3.73 -17.71
C HIS A 140 -12.67 -2.23 -17.74
N ILE A 141 -12.26 -1.65 -16.61
CA ILE A 141 -11.91 -0.22 -16.50
C ILE A 141 -10.43 0.00 -16.86
N ILE A 142 -9.61 -1.06 -16.84
CA ILE A 142 -8.19 -0.96 -17.12
C ILE A 142 -7.96 -1.09 -18.63
N ASN A 143 -7.35 -0.06 -19.22
CA ASN A 143 -6.85 -0.11 -20.59
C ASN A 143 -5.35 -0.48 -20.59
N PRO A 144 -4.98 -1.75 -20.85
CA PRO A 144 -3.59 -2.18 -20.84
C PRO A 144 -2.74 -1.62 -21.99
N ILE A 145 -3.36 -1.06 -23.05
CA ILE A 145 -2.67 -0.69 -24.29
C ILE A 145 -2.08 0.74 -24.22
N GLY A 146 -2.37 1.52 -23.18
CA GLY A 146 -1.76 2.83 -22.99
C GLY A 146 -2.09 3.86 -24.08
N GLU A 147 -3.18 3.65 -24.82
CA GLU A 147 -3.78 4.71 -25.64
C GLU A 147 -4.54 5.65 -24.70
N PHE A 148 -3.88 6.76 -24.33
CA PHE A 148 -4.48 7.92 -23.67
C PHE A 148 -4.68 9.04 -24.69
#